data_AF-A0A2S6A713-F1
#
_entry.id   AF-A0A2S6A713-F1
#
_cell.length_a   1.000
_cell.length_b   1.000
_cell.length_c   1.000
_cell.angle_alpha   90.00
_cell.angle_beta   90.00
_cell.angle_gamma   90.00
#
_symmetry.space_group_name_H-M   'P 1'
#
loop_
_entity.id
_entity.type
_entity.pdbx_description
1 polymer ?
#
loop_
_entity_poly.entity_id
_entity_poly.type
_entity_poly.pdbx_seq_one_letter_code
_entity_poly.pdbx_strand_id
1 'polypeptide(L)'
;MEPLETWSDHDVSDEQMGLDFGDVALTPIERRVPPGPVEWRHWFQQMPTQLNKFGSVTIRGLPQPVWSAEAVERVAQVFDDLFPDVESVRTPADPDLVDQFLRWFGECSIHNHPGQEWCYLPEGPALRDADDVEGHELTTVRSWLEYAAEFGFDHVRFLFRPDDDTDEADDDAYAREQQQRQAAAAAEYQRLIRAVLTNDPGSVPASAWAKWAAPQRRARQVREFLNKIGWPELPDHLWADSGPEVDRIQQLLTEWFPTRAAMTNPTNAEHADQVVCFLGECMTRYAGAVWFDRRQHEDMHLVYGGEKAVLSLYDEFEPGLAVTRSDDRDVPPFTYVAGELLPRAVANFADMTRFVRGLSRCHMAGLDGSR
;
A
#
# COMPACT_ATOMS: atom_id res chain seq x y z
N MET A 1 16.28 -9.27 69.70
CA MET A 1 16.54 -10.70 69.41
C MET A 1 15.20 -11.24 68.97
N GLU A 2 14.88 -11.02 67.70
CA GLU A 2 13.63 -11.40 67.04
C GLU A 2 13.97 -12.39 65.93
N PRO A 3 13.10 -13.38 65.62
CA PRO A 3 13.45 -14.46 64.72
C PRO A 3 13.24 -14.08 63.26
N LEU A 4 14.13 -14.61 62.41
CA LEU A 4 14.06 -14.61 60.96
C LEU A 4 12.82 -15.40 60.50
N GLU A 5 11.90 -14.72 59.81
CA GLU A 5 10.85 -15.36 59.03
C GLU A 5 11.44 -15.98 57.77
N THR A 6 11.28 -17.29 57.67
CA THR A 6 11.58 -18.14 56.52
C THR A 6 10.62 -17.83 55.39
N TRP A 7 11.14 -17.38 54.25
CA TRP A 7 10.40 -17.24 53.00
C TRP A 7 10.05 -18.64 52.49
N SER A 8 8.76 -18.96 52.42
CA SER A 8 8.29 -20.19 51.79
C SER A 8 8.26 -20.04 50.28
N ASP A 9 8.76 -21.09 49.62
CA ASP A 9 8.54 -21.41 48.21
C ASP A 9 7.14 -20.99 47.76
N HIS A 10 7.09 -20.03 46.82
CA HIS A 10 5.92 -19.89 45.97
C HIS A 10 6.05 -20.92 44.85
N ASP A 11 5.25 -21.98 44.98
CA ASP A 11 4.85 -22.85 43.89
C ASP A 11 4.41 -21.96 42.72
N VAL A 12 5.24 -21.88 41.69
CA VAL A 12 4.84 -21.36 40.39
C VAL A 12 3.98 -22.46 39.78
N SER A 13 2.68 -22.36 40.04
CA SER A 13 1.66 -23.14 39.36
C SER A 13 1.86 -22.95 37.85
N ASP A 14 2.25 -24.02 37.16
CA ASP A 14 2.12 -24.23 35.71
C ASP A 14 0.61 -24.25 35.34
N GLU A 15 -0.13 -23.20 35.70
CA GLU A 15 -1.43 -22.89 35.11
C GLU A 15 -1.16 -22.27 33.73
N GLN A 16 -0.84 -23.20 32.83
CA GLN A 16 -1.21 -23.24 31.44
C GLN A 16 -2.39 -22.29 31.15
N MET A 17 -2.06 -21.05 30.77
CA MET A 17 -2.97 -20.10 30.09
C MET A 17 -3.27 -20.65 28.70
N GLY A 18 -3.99 -21.78 28.65
CA GLY A 18 -4.75 -22.15 27.49
C GLY A 18 -5.86 -21.11 27.38
N LEU A 19 -5.65 -20.10 26.54
CA LEU A 19 -6.75 -19.34 25.96
C LEU A 19 -7.63 -20.38 25.25
N ASP A 20 -8.66 -20.81 25.95
CA ASP A 20 -9.79 -21.54 25.40
C ASP A 20 -10.48 -20.57 24.45
N PHE A 21 -10.03 -20.57 23.20
CA PHE A 21 -10.80 -20.03 22.07
C PHE A 21 -12.03 -20.91 21.99
N GLY A 22 -12.99 -20.66 22.88
CA GLY A 22 -14.16 -21.49 23.05
C GLY A 22 -14.74 -21.79 21.68
N ASP A 23 -14.99 -23.08 21.41
CA ASP A 23 -15.59 -23.57 20.18
C ASP A 23 -16.67 -22.59 19.72
N VAL A 24 -16.34 -21.72 18.76
CA VAL A 24 -17.30 -20.76 18.21
C VAL A 24 -18.33 -21.62 17.50
N ALA A 25 -19.42 -21.90 18.22
CA ALA A 25 -20.52 -22.67 17.70
C ALA A 25 -21.05 -21.89 16.50
N LEU A 26 -20.72 -22.38 15.30
CA LEU A 26 -21.20 -21.90 14.00
C LEU A 26 -22.71 -22.13 13.91
N THR A 27 -23.46 -21.39 14.71
CA THR A 27 -24.92 -21.44 14.74
C THR A 27 -25.37 -20.89 13.38
N PRO A 28 -26.19 -21.64 12.61
CA PRO A 28 -26.63 -21.17 11.31
C PRO A 28 -27.33 -19.82 11.43
N ILE A 29 -26.72 -18.77 10.87
CA ILE A 29 -27.33 -17.44 10.80
C ILE A 29 -28.49 -17.53 9.79
N GLU A 30 -29.74 -17.40 10.24
CA GLU A 30 -30.89 -17.28 9.34
C GLU A 30 -30.78 -15.97 8.54
N ARG A 31 -30.27 -16.06 7.30
CA ARG A 31 -30.09 -14.88 6.45
C ARG A 31 -31.42 -14.46 5.80
N ARG A 32 -31.85 -13.24 6.10
CA ARG A 32 -32.88 -12.55 5.32
C ARG A 32 -32.25 -12.01 4.04
N VAL A 33 -32.93 -12.16 2.91
CA VAL A 33 -32.49 -11.55 1.64
C VAL A 33 -32.58 -10.02 1.80
N PRO A 34 -31.47 -9.27 1.63
CA PRO A 34 -31.50 -7.83 1.81
C PRO A 34 -32.40 -7.15 0.77
N PRO A 35 -33.02 -5.99 1.10
CA PRO A 35 -33.79 -5.22 0.14
C PRO A 35 -32.90 -4.73 -1.01
N GLY A 36 -33.48 -4.59 -2.20
CA GLY A 36 -32.79 -4.06 -3.38
C GLY A 36 -33.45 -4.50 -4.70
N PRO A 37 -32.83 -4.15 -5.84
CA PRO A 37 -33.28 -4.56 -7.17
C PRO A 37 -33.37 -6.09 -7.33
N VAL A 38 -34.07 -6.55 -8.36
CA VAL A 38 -34.26 -7.99 -8.61
C VAL A 38 -32.93 -8.68 -8.88
N GLU A 39 -32.04 -8.01 -9.60
CA GLU A 39 -30.71 -8.48 -9.97
C GLU A 39 -29.84 -8.70 -8.72
N TRP A 40 -29.88 -7.76 -7.77
CA TRP A 40 -29.22 -7.88 -6.48
C TRP A 40 -29.73 -9.09 -5.68
N ARG A 41 -31.05 -9.24 -5.56
CA ARG A 41 -31.62 -10.36 -4.81
C ARG A 41 -31.27 -11.71 -5.45
N HIS A 42 -31.30 -11.78 -6.78
CA HIS A 42 -30.87 -12.97 -7.50
C HIS A 42 -29.38 -13.25 -7.27
N TRP A 43 -28.53 -12.22 -7.34
CA TRP A 43 -27.12 -12.34 -7.01
C TRP A 43 -26.93 -12.89 -5.59
N PHE A 44 -27.61 -12.32 -4.59
CA PHE A 44 -27.49 -12.74 -3.20
C PHE A 44 -27.95 -14.18 -2.98
N GLN A 45 -29.04 -14.60 -3.63
CA GLN A 45 -29.55 -15.98 -3.55
C GLN A 45 -28.56 -17.03 -4.09
N GLN A 46 -27.64 -16.65 -4.96
CA GLN A 46 -26.60 -17.56 -5.48
C GLN A 46 -25.40 -17.72 -4.55
N MET A 47 -25.37 -17.03 -3.41
CA MET A 47 -24.20 -16.98 -2.53
C MET A 47 -23.71 -18.35 -2.04
N PRO A 48 -24.55 -19.26 -1.52
CA PRO A 48 -24.07 -20.57 -1.09
C PRO A 48 -23.44 -21.37 -2.24
N THR A 49 -24.04 -21.33 -3.43
CA THR A 49 -23.53 -22.01 -4.61
C THR A 49 -22.17 -21.45 -5.04
N GLN A 50 -22.03 -20.13 -5.06
CA GLN A 50 -20.78 -19.47 -5.45
C GLN A 50 -19.66 -19.64 -4.43
N LEU A 51 -19.95 -19.58 -3.12
CA LEU A 51 -18.95 -19.87 -2.08
C LEU A 51 -18.51 -21.34 -2.10
N ASN A 52 -19.44 -22.27 -2.36
CA ASN A 52 -19.09 -23.67 -2.54
C ASN A 52 -18.20 -23.88 -3.77
N LYS A 53 -18.50 -23.20 -4.89
CA LYS A 53 -17.66 -23.21 -6.09
C LYS A 53 -16.28 -22.61 -5.80
N PHE A 54 -16.22 -21.52 -5.05
CA PHE A 54 -14.98 -20.86 -4.64
C PHE A 54 -14.04 -21.82 -3.91
N GLY A 55 -14.51 -22.48 -2.85
CA GLY A 55 -13.68 -23.39 -2.05
C GLY A 55 -13.37 -24.75 -2.70
N SER A 56 -14.14 -25.18 -3.70
CA SER A 56 -13.97 -26.51 -4.32
C SER A 56 -13.33 -26.48 -5.71
N VAL A 57 -13.61 -25.46 -6.51
CA VAL A 57 -13.18 -25.35 -7.91
C VAL A 57 -12.08 -24.30 -8.04
N THR A 58 -12.32 -23.09 -7.53
CA THR A 58 -11.44 -21.92 -7.72
C THR A 58 -10.18 -22.04 -6.87
N ILE A 59 -10.34 -22.16 -5.55
CA ILE A 59 -9.23 -22.39 -4.63
C ILE A 59 -9.34 -23.83 -4.12
N ARG A 60 -8.77 -24.76 -4.89
CA ARG A 60 -8.86 -26.19 -4.55
C ARG A 60 -8.22 -26.48 -3.20
N GLY A 61 -8.96 -27.18 -2.36
CA GLY A 61 -8.51 -27.58 -1.02
C GLY A 61 -8.59 -26.45 0.01
N LEU A 62 -9.48 -25.47 -0.20
CA LEU A 62 -9.71 -24.41 0.79
C LEU A 62 -10.29 -25.02 2.09
N PRO A 63 -9.66 -24.77 3.26
CA PRO A 63 -10.17 -25.20 4.57
C PRO A 63 -11.62 -24.79 4.83
N GLN A 64 -12.30 -25.56 5.68
CA GLN A 64 -13.66 -25.27 6.13
C GLN A 64 -13.66 -24.89 7.62
N PRO A 65 -14.44 -23.87 8.04
CA PRO A 65 -15.23 -22.99 7.17
C PRO A 65 -14.35 -22.12 6.27
N VAL A 66 -14.87 -21.72 5.10
CA VAL A 66 -14.10 -20.96 4.09
C VAL A 66 -13.62 -19.58 4.55
N TRP A 67 -14.09 -19.10 5.71
CA TRP A 67 -13.69 -17.86 6.38
C TRP A 67 -12.79 -18.09 7.60
N SER A 68 -12.33 -19.33 7.84
CA SER A 68 -11.34 -19.62 8.89
C SER A 68 -10.00 -18.94 8.60
N ALA A 69 -9.19 -18.71 9.65
CA ALA A 69 -7.84 -18.15 9.51
C ALA A 69 -6.96 -18.97 8.54
N GLU A 70 -7.06 -20.30 8.57
CA GLU A 70 -6.36 -21.19 7.64
C GLU A 70 -6.83 -21.01 6.18
N ALA A 71 -8.13 -20.80 5.98
CA ALA A 71 -8.68 -20.50 4.66
C ALA A 71 -8.21 -19.13 4.14
N VAL A 72 -8.23 -18.09 4.98
CA VAL A 72 -7.70 -16.75 4.64
C VAL A 72 -6.23 -16.83 4.24
N GLU A 73 -5.42 -17.56 5.00
CA GLU A 73 -4.01 -17.79 4.67
C GLU A 73 -3.84 -18.52 3.33
N ARG A 74 -4.66 -19.54 3.07
CA ARG A 74 -4.62 -20.25 1.79
C ARG A 74 -5.02 -19.35 0.62
N VAL A 75 -5.99 -18.45 0.81
CA VAL A 75 -6.38 -17.46 -0.21
C VAL A 75 -5.24 -16.47 -0.45
N ALA A 76 -4.62 -15.94 0.60
CA ALA A 76 -3.50 -15.01 0.50
C ALA A 76 -2.37 -15.57 -0.39
N GLN A 77 -2.02 -16.85 -0.21
CA GLN A 77 -0.97 -17.53 -0.97
C GLN A 77 -1.22 -17.62 -2.48
N VAL A 78 -2.47 -17.60 -2.93
CA VAL A 78 -2.83 -17.72 -4.35
C VAL A 78 -3.38 -16.43 -4.94
N PHE A 79 -3.60 -15.42 -4.09
CA PHE A 79 -4.30 -14.20 -4.48
C PHE A 79 -3.55 -13.44 -5.58
N ASP A 80 -2.24 -13.30 -5.45
CA ASP A 80 -1.43 -12.53 -6.40
C ASP A 80 -1.32 -13.18 -7.78
N ASP A 81 -1.39 -14.52 -7.85
CA ASP A 81 -1.46 -15.24 -9.12
C ASP A 81 -2.79 -15.02 -9.84
N LEU A 82 -3.88 -14.89 -9.08
CA LEU A 82 -5.23 -14.70 -9.60
C LEU A 82 -5.51 -13.24 -9.97
N PHE A 83 -5.00 -12.30 -9.15
CA PHE A 83 -5.14 -10.86 -9.34
C PHE A 83 -3.77 -10.17 -9.32
N PRO A 84 -3.01 -10.23 -10.42
CA PRO A 84 -1.66 -9.65 -10.46
C PRO A 84 -1.65 -8.13 -10.33
N ASP A 85 -2.75 -7.46 -10.69
CA ASP A 85 -2.92 -6.01 -10.57
C ASP A 85 -4.40 -5.62 -10.44
N VAL A 86 -4.66 -4.34 -10.15
CA VAL A 86 -6.03 -3.80 -10.01
C VAL A 86 -6.85 -3.92 -11.30
N GLU A 87 -6.23 -3.95 -12.48
CA GLU A 87 -6.94 -4.05 -13.76
C GLU A 87 -7.52 -5.46 -13.98
N SER A 88 -6.89 -6.49 -13.39
CA SER A 88 -7.46 -7.84 -13.34
C SER A 88 -8.78 -7.92 -12.57
N VAL A 89 -9.07 -6.94 -11.70
CA VAL A 89 -10.35 -6.80 -10.97
C VAL A 89 -11.32 -5.91 -11.74
N ARG A 90 -10.84 -4.78 -12.28
CA ARG A 90 -11.68 -3.79 -12.99
C ARG A 90 -12.16 -4.26 -14.36
N THR A 91 -11.28 -4.95 -15.09
CA THR A 91 -11.53 -5.49 -16.43
C THR A 91 -11.18 -6.98 -16.49
N PRO A 92 -11.88 -7.81 -15.71
CA PRO A 92 -11.50 -9.21 -15.54
C PRO A 92 -11.69 -10.00 -16.83
N ALA A 93 -10.71 -10.84 -17.16
CA ALA A 93 -10.88 -11.87 -18.20
C ALA A 93 -11.93 -12.92 -17.79
N ASP A 94 -12.07 -13.15 -16.48
CA ASP A 94 -13.08 -14.01 -15.88
C ASP A 94 -13.90 -13.23 -14.83
N PRO A 95 -15.07 -12.67 -15.22
CA PRO A 95 -15.94 -11.96 -14.28
C PRO A 95 -16.49 -12.84 -13.15
N ASP A 96 -16.58 -14.15 -13.34
CA ASP A 96 -17.07 -15.08 -12.31
C ASP A 96 -16.03 -15.31 -11.21
N LEU A 97 -14.74 -15.23 -11.54
CA LEU A 97 -13.66 -15.21 -10.54
C LEU A 97 -13.81 -14.00 -9.61
N VAL A 98 -13.97 -12.79 -10.17
CA VAL A 98 -14.19 -11.57 -9.38
C VAL A 98 -15.46 -11.69 -8.53
N ASP A 99 -16.56 -12.18 -9.10
CA ASP A 99 -17.82 -12.39 -8.39
C ASP A 99 -17.65 -13.26 -7.13
N GLN A 100 -16.94 -14.39 -7.27
CA GLN A 100 -16.70 -15.30 -6.16
C GLN A 100 -15.87 -14.65 -5.05
N PHE A 101 -14.84 -13.87 -5.41
CA PHE A 101 -14.02 -13.14 -4.45
C PHE A 101 -14.79 -12.04 -3.73
N LEU A 102 -15.66 -11.29 -4.42
CA LEU A 102 -16.52 -10.29 -3.77
C LEU A 102 -17.40 -10.93 -2.69
N ARG A 103 -18.00 -12.08 -3.00
CA ARG A 103 -18.81 -12.82 -2.02
C ARG A 103 -17.95 -13.29 -0.86
N TRP A 104 -16.81 -13.92 -1.15
CA TRP A 104 -15.93 -14.44 -0.13
C TRP A 104 -15.39 -13.35 0.80
N PHE A 105 -14.97 -12.20 0.28
CA PHE A 105 -14.53 -11.04 1.08
C PHE A 105 -15.62 -10.56 2.04
N GLY A 106 -16.84 -10.32 1.54
CA GLY A 106 -17.91 -9.81 2.39
C GLY A 106 -18.37 -10.84 3.43
N GLU A 107 -18.32 -12.13 3.09
CA GLU A 107 -18.66 -13.21 4.01
C GLU A 107 -17.59 -13.39 5.10
N CYS A 108 -16.31 -13.29 4.74
CA CYS A 108 -15.24 -13.28 5.74
C CYS A 108 -15.41 -12.11 6.71
N SER A 109 -15.74 -10.92 6.20
CA SER A 109 -15.95 -9.75 7.04
C SER A 109 -17.16 -9.93 7.99
N ILE A 110 -18.33 -10.33 7.47
CA ILE A 110 -19.53 -10.61 8.31
C ILE A 110 -19.26 -11.68 9.38
N HIS A 111 -18.46 -12.70 9.07
CA HIS A 111 -18.16 -13.77 10.01
C HIS A 111 -17.15 -13.38 11.09
N ASN A 112 -16.27 -12.39 10.83
CA ASN A 112 -15.30 -11.88 11.80
C ASN A 112 -15.78 -10.63 12.53
N HIS A 113 -16.77 -9.91 12.00
CA HIS A 113 -17.36 -8.70 12.58
C HIS A 113 -18.88 -8.89 12.77
N PRO A 114 -19.32 -9.57 13.86
CA PRO A 114 -20.73 -9.79 14.13
C PRO A 114 -21.49 -8.46 14.25
N GLY A 115 -22.53 -8.29 13.43
CA GLY A 115 -23.28 -7.03 13.35
C GLY A 115 -23.27 -6.45 11.93
N GLN A 116 -22.27 -6.81 11.12
CA GLN A 116 -22.29 -6.45 9.71
C GLN A 116 -23.34 -7.23 8.92
N GLU A 117 -23.94 -6.54 7.95
CA GLU A 117 -24.86 -7.16 7.01
C GLU A 117 -24.68 -6.66 5.58
N TRP A 118 -25.02 -7.52 4.63
CA TRP A 118 -25.03 -7.20 3.21
C TRP A 118 -26.10 -6.15 2.89
N CYS A 119 -25.71 -5.10 2.17
CA CYS A 119 -26.62 -4.12 1.58
C CYS A 119 -26.31 -3.87 0.10
N TYR A 120 -27.28 -3.28 -0.60
CA TYR A 120 -27.15 -2.90 -2.00
C TYR A 120 -26.87 -1.40 -2.14
N LEU A 121 -25.81 -1.06 -2.86
CA LEU A 121 -25.55 0.29 -3.36
C LEU A 121 -25.57 0.30 -4.90
N PRO A 122 -25.83 1.46 -5.53
CA PRO A 122 -25.70 1.60 -6.99
C PRO A 122 -24.34 1.13 -7.53
N GLU A 123 -23.28 1.29 -6.74
CA GLU A 123 -21.91 0.91 -7.05
C GLU A 123 -21.65 -0.60 -6.90
N GLY A 124 -22.53 -1.34 -6.20
CA GLY A 124 -22.45 -2.79 -6.05
C GLY A 124 -22.75 -3.31 -4.63
N PRO A 125 -22.37 -4.58 -4.36
CA PRO A 125 -22.45 -5.17 -3.03
C PRO A 125 -21.62 -4.39 -2.01
N ALA A 126 -22.22 -4.06 -0.89
CA ALA A 126 -21.57 -3.35 0.21
C ALA A 126 -21.93 -4.01 1.54
N LEU A 127 -21.12 -3.72 2.55
CA LEU A 127 -21.43 -4.04 3.94
C LEU A 127 -21.79 -2.76 4.69
N ARG A 128 -22.68 -2.92 5.66
CA ARG A 128 -23.02 -1.90 6.66
C ARG A 128 -22.99 -2.54 8.04
N ASP A 129 -22.60 -1.76 9.03
CA ASP A 129 -22.86 -2.13 10.42
C ASP A 129 -24.36 -1.97 10.72
N ALA A 130 -24.96 -2.96 11.38
CA ALA A 130 -26.37 -2.90 11.78
C ALA A 130 -26.63 -1.77 12.80
N ASP A 131 -25.63 -1.38 13.58
CA ASP A 131 -25.74 -0.32 14.59
C ASP A 131 -25.47 1.08 14.02
N ASP A 132 -24.92 1.18 12.80
CA ASP A 132 -24.73 2.45 12.10
C ASP A 132 -26.01 2.92 11.38
N VAL A 133 -26.93 3.46 12.18
CA VAL A 133 -28.22 4.00 11.71
C VAL A 133 -28.03 5.24 10.82
N GLU A 134 -26.90 5.94 10.94
CA GLU A 134 -26.61 7.17 10.19
C GLU A 134 -25.97 6.87 8.82
N GLY A 135 -25.56 5.62 8.57
CA GLY A 135 -25.01 5.16 7.30
C GLY A 135 -23.66 5.82 6.98
N HIS A 136 -22.88 6.11 8.02
CA HIS A 136 -21.60 6.76 7.93
C HIS A 136 -20.47 5.83 7.45
N GLU A 137 -20.61 4.52 7.65
CA GLU A 137 -19.59 3.52 7.31
C GLU A 137 -20.14 2.46 6.34
N LEU A 138 -20.46 2.92 5.13
CA LEU A 138 -20.73 2.02 4.00
C LEU A 138 -19.44 1.74 3.25
N THR A 139 -19.04 0.48 3.18
CA THR A 139 -17.87 0.09 2.38
C THR A 139 -18.26 -0.85 1.26
N THR A 140 -17.90 -0.49 0.03
CA THR A 140 -18.10 -1.37 -1.12
C THR A 140 -17.08 -2.51 -1.06
N VAL A 141 -17.55 -3.76 -1.12
CA VAL A 141 -16.65 -4.93 -1.04
C VAL A 141 -15.70 -4.99 -2.23
N ARG A 142 -16.09 -4.37 -3.35
CA ARG A 142 -15.23 -4.19 -4.52
C ARG A 142 -14.00 -3.35 -4.20
N SER A 143 -14.12 -2.29 -3.42
CA SER A 143 -12.96 -1.48 -3.01
C SER A 143 -11.92 -2.31 -2.28
N TRP A 144 -12.33 -3.24 -1.42
CA TRP A 144 -11.39 -4.14 -0.74
C TRP A 144 -10.66 -5.06 -1.70
N LEU A 145 -11.38 -5.66 -2.67
CA LEU A 145 -10.75 -6.50 -3.67
C LEU A 145 -9.77 -5.71 -4.56
N GLU A 146 -10.14 -4.49 -4.95
CA GLU A 146 -9.26 -3.58 -5.69
C GLU A 146 -8.01 -3.21 -4.87
N TYR A 147 -8.16 -2.90 -3.58
CA TYR A 147 -7.03 -2.61 -2.69
C TYR A 147 -6.14 -3.83 -2.47
N ALA A 148 -6.70 -5.02 -2.30
CA ALA A 148 -5.92 -6.25 -2.22
C ALA A 148 -5.11 -6.49 -3.51
N ALA A 149 -5.73 -6.26 -4.67
CA ALA A 149 -5.06 -6.39 -5.96
C ALA A 149 -3.98 -5.34 -6.18
N GLU A 150 -4.19 -4.10 -5.73
CA GLU A 150 -3.26 -2.98 -5.88
C GLU A 150 -2.09 -3.05 -4.88
N PHE A 151 -2.38 -3.28 -3.61
CA PHE A 151 -1.47 -3.13 -2.48
C PHE A 151 -1.01 -4.47 -1.88
N GLY A 152 -1.63 -5.57 -2.29
CA GLY A 152 -1.36 -6.92 -1.77
C GLY A 152 -2.42 -7.36 -0.76
N PHE A 153 -2.62 -8.67 -0.66
CA PHE A 153 -3.66 -9.24 0.20
C PHE A 153 -3.49 -8.89 1.68
N ASP A 154 -2.25 -8.79 2.16
CA ASP A 154 -1.98 -8.41 3.55
C ASP A 154 -2.48 -7.01 3.91
N HIS A 155 -2.61 -6.11 2.93
CA HIS A 155 -3.15 -4.77 3.14
C HIS A 155 -4.61 -4.78 3.60
N VAL A 156 -5.37 -5.79 3.21
CA VAL A 156 -6.79 -5.93 3.56
C VAL A 156 -7.03 -7.00 4.62
N ARG A 157 -5.98 -7.68 5.08
CA ARG A 157 -6.09 -8.82 5.99
C ARG A 157 -6.71 -8.45 7.33
N PHE A 158 -6.58 -7.19 7.75
CA PHE A 158 -7.21 -6.67 8.95
C PHE A 158 -8.74 -6.77 8.93
N LEU A 159 -9.37 -6.75 7.75
CA LEU A 159 -10.83 -6.89 7.56
C LEU A 159 -11.38 -8.28 7.91
N PHE A 160 -10.49 -9.22 8.20
CA PHE A 160 -10.81 -10.62 8.47
C PHE A 160 -10.33 -11.05 9.86
N ARG A 161 -9.94 -10.09 10.72
CA ARG A 161 -9.56 -10.36 12.11
C ARG A 161 -10.79 -10.12 12.99
N PRO A 162 -11.10 -11.01 13.94
CA PRO A 162 -12.12 -10.76 14.96
C PRO A 162 -11.88 -9.45 15.71
N ASP A 163 -12.95 -8.73 16.07
CA ASP A 163 -12.85 -7.48 16.82
C ASP A 163 -12.23 -7.68 18.22
N ASP A 164 -12.36 -8.87 18.81
CA ASP A 164 -11.80 -9.23 20.13
C ASP A 164 -10.30 -9.59 20.09
N ASP A 165 -9.75 -9.89 18.92
CA ASP A 165 -8.30 -10.04 18.71
C ASP A 165 -7.58 -8.67 18.59
N THR A 166 -8.31 -7.55 18.68
CA THR A 166 -7.72 -6.21 18.88
C THR A 166 -7.59 -5.92 20.37
N ASP A 167 -6.95 -6.83 21.12
CA ASP A 167 -6.58 -6.58 22.50
C ASP A 167 -5.70 -5.32 22.57
N GLU A 168 -5.98 -4.40 23.50
CA GLU A 168 -5.17 -3.18 23.74
C GLU A 168 -3.66 -3.51 23.91
N ALA A 169 -3.33 -4.74 24.32
CA ALA A 169 -1.96 -5.24 24.42
C ALA A 169 -1.27 -5.40 23.06
N ASP A 170 -2.03 -5.76 22.02
CA ASP A 170 -1.56 -5.87 20.63
C ASP A 170 -1.42 -4.48 19.99
N ASP A 171 -2.31 -3.54 20.33
CA ASP A 171 -2.17 -2.13 19.97
C ASP A 171 -0.89 -1.51 20.56
N ASP A 172 -0.59 -1.81 21.81
CA ASP A 172 0.61 -1.37 22.52
C ASP A 172 1.89 -1.97 21.91
N ALA A 173 1.87 -3.26 21.59
CA ALA A 173 2.98 -3.95 20.94
C ALA A 173 3.20 -3.41 19.52
N TYR A 174 2.12 -3.26 18.74
CA TYR A 174 2.13 -2.65 17.43
C TYR A 174 2.64 -1.21 17.48
N ALA A 175 2.15 -0.38 18.41
CA ALA A 175 2.61 0.99 18.60
C ALA A 175 4.11 1.05 18.91
N ARG A 176 4.62 0.15 19.79
CA ARG A 176 6.05 0.03 20.08
C ARG A 176 6.84 -0.38 18.84
N GLU A 177 6.35 -1.35 18.07
CA GLU A 177 6.99 -1.79 16.83
C GLU A 177 7.03 -0.65 15.79
N GLN A 178 5.91 0.04 15.58
CA GLN A 178 5.84 1.19 14.68
C GLN A 178 6.77 2.31 15.14
N GLN A 179 6.84 2.58 16.45
CA GLN A 179 7.78 3.56 17.00
C GLN A 179 9.24 3.15 16.75
N GLN A 180 9.59 1.87 16.94
CA GLN A 180 10.94 1.36 16.65
C GLN A 180 11.28 1.46 15.17
N ARG A 181 10.35 1.09 14.27
CA ARG A 181 10.51 1.24 12.82
C ARG A 181 10.71 2.69 12.41
N GLN A 182 9.90 3.61 12.97
CA GLN A 182 10.05 5.05 12.72
C GLN A 182 11.40 5.59 13.22
N ALA A 183 11.85 5.17 14.40
CA ALA A 183 13.15 5.57 14.94
C ALA A 183 14.32 5.03 14.10
N ALA A 184 14.23 3.78 13.62
CA ALA A 184 15.21 3.19 12.72
C ALA A 184 15.27 3.94 11.39
N ALA A 185 14.12 4.24 10.78
CA ALA A 185 14.00 5.02 9.56
C ALA A 185 14.60 6.44 9.71
N ALA A 186 14.31 7.12 10.82
CA ALA A 186 14.87 8.43 11.12
C ALA A 186 16.41 8.37 11.26
N ALA A 187 16.92 7.39 12.03
CA ALA A 187 18.36 7.20 12.20
C ALA A 187 19.08 6.90 10.87
N GLU A 188 18.49 6.06 10.02
CA GLU A 188 19.03 5.74 8.70
C GLU A 188 19.03 6.96 7.77
N TYR A 189 17.96 7.74 7.77
CA TYR A 189 17.90 8.98 7.01
C TYR A 189 18.99 9.97 7.43
N GLN A 190 19.27 10.11 8.74
CA GLN A 190 20.36 10.96 9.22
C GLN A 190 21.73 10.45 8.73
N ARG A 191 21.93 9.13 8.64
CA ARG A 191 23.16 8.54 8.05
C ARG A 191 23.26 8.89 6.56
N LEU A 192 22.16 8.74 5.81
CA LEU A 192 22.08 9.11 4.39
C LEU A 192 22.43 10.58 4.15
N ILE A 193 21.76 11.51 4.84
CA ILE A 193 22.00 12.95 4.68
C ILE A 193 23.45 13.31 5.01
N ARG A 194 24.00 12.75 6.09
CA ARG A 194 25.41 12.95 6.43
C ARG A 194 26.32 12.47 5.30
N ALA A 195 26.09 11.26 4.78
CA ALA A 195 26.88 10.71 3.68
C ALA A 195 26.81 11.61 2.43
N VAL A 196 25.62 12.07 2.05
CA VAL A 196 25.42 12.98 0.92
C VAL A 196 26.17 14.29 1.11
N LEU A 197 26.17 14.86 2.32
CA LEU A 197 26.89 16.10 2.63
C LEU A 197 28.42 15.93 2.71
N THR A 198 28.91 14.74 3.10
CA THR A 198 30.34 14.46 3.27
C THR A 198 31.02 13.85 2.06
N ASN A 199 30.25 13.32 1.10
CA ASN A 199 30.82 12.63 -0.06
C ASN A 199 31.61 13.60 -0.93
N ASP A 200 32.91 13.31 -1.06
CA ASP A 200 33.81 13.95 -2.02
C ASP A 200 33.37 13.55 -3.44
N PRO A 201 32.99 14.50 -4.31
CA PRO A 201 32.55 14.22 -5.68
C PRO A 201 33.60 13.49 -6.54
N GLY A 202 34.84 13.34 -6.07
CA GLY A 202 35.91 12.61 -6.75
C GLY A 202 35.89 11.08 -6.64
N SER A 203 35.08 10.49 -5.74
CA SER A 203 35.03 9.04 -5.50
C SER A 203 33.66 8.47 -5.86
N VAL A 204 33.42 8.18 -7.14
CA VAL A 204 32.18 7.51 -7.57
C VAL A 204 32.33 6.01 -7.30
N PRO A 205 31.51 5.39 -6.43
CA PRO A 205 31.51 3.95 -6.26
C PRO A 205 31.20 3.26 -7.60
N ALA A 206 31.80 2.10 -7.87
CA ALA A 206 31.60 1.39 -9.14
C ALA A 206 30.23 0.70 -9.29
N SER A 207 29.31 0.88 -8.32
CA SER A 207 28.01 0.21 -8.26
C SER A 207 27.06 0.66 -9.38
N ALA A 208 26.10 -0.19 -9.75
CA ALA A 208 25.05 0.16 -10.71
C ALA A 208 24.25 1.38 -10.23
N TRP A 209 23.91 1.43 -8.94
CA TRP A 209 23.28 2.58 -8.30
C TRP A 209 24.08 3.88 -8.51
N ALA A 210 25.38 3.90 -8.21
CA ALA A 210 26.17 5.12 -8.32
C ALA A 210 26.28 5.65 -9.77
N LYS A 211 26.35 4.74 -10.76
CA LYS A 211 26.32 5.12 -12.18
C LYS A 211 24.96 5.70 -12.59
N TRP A 212 23.87 5.10 -12.11
CA TRP A 212 22.51 5.57 -12.38
C TRP A 212 22.22 6.90 -11.68
N ALA A 213 22.61 7.02 -10.41
CA ALA A 213 22.45 8.22 -9.59
C ALA A 213 23.52 9.30 -9.87
N ALA A 214 24.32 9.17 -10.93
CA ALA A 214 25.22 10.24 -11.35
C ALA A 214 24.40 11.47 -11.81
N PRO A 215 24.65 12.68 -11.26
CA PRO A 215 23.88 13.88 -11.62
C PRO A 215 23.84 14.16 -13.12
N GLN A 216 24.95 13.96 -13.83
CA GLN A 216 25.04 14.20 -15.27
C GLN A 216 24.16 13.23 -16.07
N ARG A 217 24.06 11.98 -15.60
CA ARG A 217 23.22 10.95 -16.22
C ARG A 217 21.75 11.31 -16.04
N ARG A 218 21.31 11.60 -14.81
CA ARG A 218 19.92 12.02 -14.55
C ARG A 218 19.56 13.29 -15.31
N ALA A 219 20.43 14.29 -15.32
CA ALA A 219 20.21 15.53 -16.06
C ALA A 219 20.04 15.28 -17.58
N ARG A 220 20.77 14.31 -18.14
CA ARG A 220 20.55 13.88 -19.53
C ARG A 220 19.14 13.29 -19.71
N GLN A 221 18.70 12.40 -18.83
CA GLN A 221 17.37 11.79 -18.94
C GLN A 221 16.24 12.81 -18.79
N VAL A 222 16.38 13.74 -17.83
CA VAL A 222 15.45 14.86 -17.69
C VAL A 222 15.41 15.68 -18.98
N ARG A 223 16.56 16.00 -19.58
CA ARG A 223 16.60 16.76 -20.84
C ARG A 223 15.93 16.02 -22.00
N GLU A 224 16.15 14.72 -22.13
CA GLU A 224 15.46 13.93 -23.16
C GLU A 224 13.94 13.96 -22.96
N PHE A 225 13.45 13.82 -21.73
CA PHE A 225 12.03 13.95 -21.40
C PHE A 225 11.48 15.35 -21.73
N LEU A 226 12.16 16.41 -21.29
CA LEU A 226 11.76 17.80 -21.54
C LEU A 226 11.69 18.11 -23.04
N ASN A 227 12.64 17.60 -23.84
CA ASN A 227 12.62 17.73 -25.29
C ASN A 227 11.34 17.13 -25.90
N LYS A 228 10.83 16.01 -25.38
CA LYS A 228 9.60 15.36 -25.88
C LYS A 228 8.34 16.19 -25.61
N ILE A 229 8.29 16.88 -24.48
CA ILE A 229 7.18 17.79 -24.15
C ILE A 229 7.38 19.23 -24.69
N GLY A 230 8.51 19.48 -25.37
CA GLY A 230 8.84 20.76 -25.99
C GLY A 230 9.26 21.84 -24.99
N TRP A 231 9.87 21.45 -23.86
CA TRP A 231 10.33 22.38 -22.83
C TRP A 231 11.85 22.55 -22.89
N PRO A 232 12.37 23.79 -22.84
CA PRO A 232 13.80 24.03 -22.80
C PRO A 232 14.43 23.63 -21.45
N GLU A 233 13.69 23.83 -20.37
CA GLU A 233 14.11 23.55 -19.00
C GLU A 233 12.89 23.37 -18.08
N LEU A 234 13.13 22.87 -16.85
CA LEU A 234 12.13 22.84 -15.80
C LEU A 234 11.88 24.27 -15.28
N PRO A 235 10.60 24.68 -15.08
CA PRO A 235 10.27 25.99 -14.54
C PRO A 235 10.79 26.17 -13.10
N ASP A 236 10.83 27.41 -12.61
CA ASP A 236 11.22 27.71 -11.22
C ASP A 236 10.16 27.30 -10.20
N HIS A 237 8.91 27.14 -10.64
CA HIS A 237 7.78 26.76 -9.82
C HIS A 237 6.98 25.66 -10.51
N LEU A 238 6.36 24.79 -9.70
CA LEU A 238 5.39 23.82 -10.20
C LEU A 238 4.25 24.52 -10.94
N TRP A 239 3.86 23.96 -12.08
CA TRP A 239 2.70 24.38 -12.85
C TRP A 239 1.38 24.17 -12.06
N ALA A 240 0.31 24.82 -12.52
CA ALA A 240 -1.04 24.57 -12.01
C ALA A 240 -1.49 23.15 -12.37
N ASP A 241 -2.20 22.48 -11.48
CA ASP A 241 -2.68 21.09 -11.66
C ASP A 241 -3.76 20.95 -12.75
N SER A 242 -4.29 22.07 -13.24
CA SER A 242 -5.20 22.15 -14.40
C SER A 242 -4.60 22.91 -15.58
N GLY A 243 -3.27 23.03 -15.64
CA GLY A 243 -2.57 23.75 -16.70
C GLY A 243 -2.35 22.91 -17.97
N PRO A 244 -2.23 23.53 -19.15
CA PRO A 244 -1.98 22.81 -20.42
C PRO A 244 -0.67 22.00 -20.40
N GLU A 245 0.26 22.35 -19.52
CA GLU A 245 1.48 21.60 -19.21
C GLU A 245 1.19 20.21 -18.65
N VAL A 246 0.25 20.12 -17.69
CA VAL A 246 -0.17 18.86 -17.06
C VAL A 246 -0.79 17.95 -18.10
N ASP A 247 -1.71 18.50 -18.90
CA ASP A 247 -2.42 17.74 -19.93
C ASP A 247 -1.45 17.16 -20.97
N ARG A 248 -0.43 17.96 -21.38
CA ARG A 248 0.60 17.50 -22.31
C ARG A 248 1.42 16.35 -21.74
N ILE A 249 1.82 16.44 -20.47
CA ILE A 249 2.57 15.38 -19.81
C ILE A 249 1.68 14.13 -19.65
N GLN A 250 0.44 14.29 -19.18
CA GLN A 250 -0.52 13.19 -19.03
C GLN A 250 -0.74 12.47 -20.37
N GLN A 251 -0.91 13.21 -21.45
CA GLN A 251 -1.07 12.62 -22.79
C GLN A 251 0.17 11.81 -23.19
N LEU A 252 1.38 12.35 -23.01
CA LEU A 252 2.63 11.66 -23.33
C LEU A 252 2.80 10.39 -22.48
N LEU A 253 2.51 10.46 -21.17
CA LEU A 253 2.59 9.32 -20.26
C LEU A 253 1.59 8.22 -20.64
N THR A 254 0.36 8.59 -21.02
CA THR A 254 -0.67 7.64 -21.46
C THR A 254 -0.31 6.99 -22.80
N GLU A 255 0.36 7.73 -23.69
CA GLU A 255 0.87 7.20 -24.96
C GLU A 255 2.01 6.20 -24.74
N TRP A 256 2.97 6.51 -23.86
CA TRP A 256 4.10 5.61 -23.56
C TRP A 256 3.69 4.39 -22.73
N PHE A 257 2.76 4.59 -21.80
CA PHE A 257 2.36 3.59 -20.81
C PHE A 257 0.84 3.41 -20.80
N PRO A 258 0.24 2.85 -21.86
CA PRO A 258 -1.19 2.62 -21.91
C PRO A 258 -1.68 1.62 -20.85
N THR A 259 -0.77 0.81 -20.30
CA THR A 259 -1.05 -0.15 -19.22
C THR A 259 0.09 -0.18 -18.21
N ARG A 260 -0.18 -0.70 -17.01
CA ARG A 260 0.85 -0.95 -15.98
C ARG A 260 1.97 -1.86 -16.50
N ALA A 261 1.64 -2.91 -17.24
CA ALA A 261 2.63 -3.81 -17.86
C ALA A 261 3.54 -3.09 -18.87
N ALA A 262 3.06 -2.03 -19.54
CA ALA A 262 3.89 -1.23 -20.43
C ALA A 262 5.00 -0.46 -19.69
N MET A 263 4.84 -0.18 -18.39
CA MET A 263 5.83 0.53 -17.57
C MET A 263 7.05 -0.32 -17.23
N THR A 264 6.89 -1.65 -17.17
CA THR A 264 7.97 -2.60 -16.89
C THR A 264 8.46 -3.33 -18.14
N ASN A 265 7.86 -3.07 -19.31
CA ASN A 265 8.29 -3.68 -20.56
C ASN A 265 9.70 -3.19 -20.94
N PRO A 266 10.66 -4.10 -21.25
CA PRO A 266 12.01 -3.72 -21.66
C PRO A 266 12.07 -2.75 -22.85
N THR A 267 11.10 -2.77 -23.77
CA THR A 267 11.06 -1.82 -24.90
C THR A 267 10.78 -0.38 -24.48
N ASN A 268 10.18 -0.20 -23.30
CA ASN A 268 9.83 1.08 -22.70
C ASN A 268 10.76 1.47 -21.54
N ALA A 269 11.78 0.66 -21.23
CA ALA A 269 12.66 0.89 -20.08
C ALA A 269 13.31 2.28 -20.10
N GLU A 270 13.72 2.76 -21.28
CA GLU A 270 14.29 4.10 -21.44
C GLU A 270 13.26 5.21 -21.16
N HIS A 271 12.01 5.03 -21.57
CA HIS A 271 10.93 5.98 -21.27
C HIS A 271 10.58 5.98 -19.78
N ALA A 272 10.51 4.80 -19.15
CA ALA A 272 10.24 4.69 -17.72
C ALA A 272 11.34 5.41 -16.92
N ASP A 273 12.60 5.20 -17.32
CA ASP A 273 13.76 5.84 -16.71
C ASP A 273 13.79 7.37 -16.90
N GLN A 274 13.40 7.86 -18.07
CA GLN A 274 13.21 9.30 -18.32
C GLN A 274 12.19 9.93 -17.38
N VAL A 275 11.03 9.27 -17.22
CA VAL A 275 9.97 9.74 -16.33
C VAL A 275 10.40 9.68 -14.87
N VAL A 276 11.04 8.59 -14.42
CA VAL A 276 11.57 8.46 -13.05
C VAL A 276 12.56 9.59 -12.76
N CYS A 277 13.49 9.87 -13.66
CA CYS A 277 14.45 10.96 -13.50
C CYS A 277 13.75 12.33 -13.46
N PHE A 278 12.75 12.55 -14.32
CA PHE A 278 11.96 13.79 -14.33
C PHE A 278 11.16 13.99 -13.04
N LEU A 279 10.47 12.97 -12.56
CA LEU A 279 9.71 13.01 -11.31
C LEU A 279 10.62 13.29 -10.12
N GLY A 280 11.75 12.58 -10.04
CA GLY A 280 12.67 12.82 -8.93
C GLY A 280 13.43 14.14 -9.02
N GLU A 281 13.66 14.68 -10.21
CA GLU A 281 14.14 16.07 -10.36
C GLU A 281 13.10 17.08 -9.86
N CYS A 282 11.81 16.87 -10.17
CA CYS A 282 10.73 17.70 -9.62
C CYS A 282 10.68 17.61 -8.08
N MET A 283 10.78 16.40 -7.53
CA MET A 283 10.80 16.19 -6.08
C MET A 283 12.03 16.80 -5.42
N THR A 284 13.21 16.68 -6.05
CA THR A 284 14.46 17.28 -5.56
C THR A 284 14.35 18.81 -5.55
N ARG A 285 13.94 19.40 -6.68
CA ARG A 285 13.90 20.85 -6.87
C ARG A 285 12.81 21.52 -6.03
N TYR A 286 11.61 20.94 -5.96
CA TYR A 286 10.46 21.60 -5.34
C TYR A 286 10.16 21.14 -3.92
N ALA A 287 10.62 19.94 -3.53
CA ALA A 287 10.38 19.38 -2.20
C ALA A 287 11.67 19.04 -1.43
N GLY A 288 12.85 19.36 -1.96
CA GLY A 288 14.12 19.08 -1.27
C GLY A 288 14.42 17.59 -1.12
N ALA A 289 13.86 16.74 -1.99
CA ALA A 289 14.05 15.30 -1.91
C ALA A 289 15.51 14.89 -2.16
N VAL A 290 15.91 13.76 -1.57
CA VAL A 290 17.23 13.16 -1.75
C VAL A 290 17.09 11.73 -2.28
N TRP A 291 17.88 11.40 -3.31
CA TRP A 291 17.94 10.06 -3.88
C TRP A 291 18.69 9.08 -2.99
N PHE A 292 18.18 7.85 -2.87
CA PHE A 292 18.84 6.73 -2.22
C PHE A 292 18.48 5.41 -2.91
N ASP A 293 19.26 4.35 -2.66
CA ASP A 293 18.92 2.99 -3.12
C ASP A 293 18.16 2.27 -2.01
N ARG A 294 16.85 1.99 -2.20
CA ARG A 294 16.02 1.35 -1.17
C ARG A 294 16.64 0.04 -0.68
N ARG A 295 17.24 -0.75 -1.57
CA ARG A 295 17.84 -2.05 -1.21
C ARG A 295 19.04 -1.93 -0.27
N GLN A 296 19.66 -0.75 -0.17
CA GLN A 296 20.75 -0.47 0.75
C GLN A 296 20.28 0.21 2.04
N HIS A 297 19.01 0.63 2.09
CA HIS A 297 18.41 1.44 3.15
C HIS A 297 17.01 0.89 3.51
N GLU A 298 16.92 -0.41 3.76
CA GLU A 298 15.64 -1.11 4.01
C GLU A 298 14.87 -0.51 5.20
N ASP A 299 15.58 -0.04 6.23
CA ASP A 299 14.99 0.62 7.41
C ASP A 299 14.27 1.93 7.06
N MET A 300 14.60 2.58 5.94
CA MET A 300 13.87 3.77 5.47
C MET A 300 12.55 3.42 4.78
N HIS A 301 12.22 2.14 4.61
CA HIS A 301 11.03 1.72 3.90
C HIS A 301 9.76 1.84 4.75
N LEU A 302 9.06 2.96 4.62
CA LEU A 302 7.73 3.16 5.18
C LEU A 302 6.68 3.18 4.05
N VAL A 303 6.57 2.10 3.26
CA VAL A 303 5.52 2.06 2.23
C VAL A 303 4.16 1.85 2.89
N TYR A 304 3.36 2.91 2.82
CA TYR A 304 1.98 2.95 3.33
C TYR A 304 1.00 2.12 2.48
N GLY A 305 1.42 1.58 1.32
CA GLY A 305 0.56 0.90 0.35
C GLY A 305 0.98 -0.53 -0.01
N GLY A 306 1.78 -1.22 0.82
CA GLY A 306 2.26 -2.59 0.53
C GLY A 306 3.24 -2.73 -0.65
N GLU A 307 4.04 -3.79 -0.65
CA GLU A 307 5.15 -3.96 -1.59
C GLU A 307 4.70 -4.26 -3.03
N LYS A 308 3.51 -4.86 -3.21
CA LYS A 308 2.98 -5.27 -4.52
C LYS A 308 2.74 -4.09 -5.47
N ALA A 309 2.44 -2.91 -4.91
CA ALA A 309 2.23 -1.70 -5.69
C ALA A 309 3.52 -1.15 -6.31
N VAL A 310 4.70 -1.60 -5.86
CA VAL A 310 5.98 -1.08 -6.31
C VAL A 310 6.46 -1.84 -7.56
N LEU A 311 6.54 -1.15 -8.69
CA LEU A 311 7.11 -1.74 -9.90
C LEU A 311 8.63 -1.98 -9.74
N SER A 312 9.08 -3.19 -10.05
CA SER A 312 10.52 -3.47 -10.22
C SER A 312 10.99 -2.92 -11.57
N LEU A 313 11.52 -1.69 -11.56
CA LEU A 313 12.02 -1.01 -12.77
C LEU A 313 13.50 -1.32 -13.09
N TYR A 314 14.26 -1.77 -12.08
CA TYR A 314 15.71 -1.98 -12.18
C TYR A 314 16.11 -3.27 -11.47
N ASP A 315 17.01 -4.03 -12.07
CA ASP A 315 17.39 -5.36 -11.57
C ASP A 315 18.32 -5.30 -10.36
N GLU A 316 19.22 -4.32 -10.29
CA GLU A 316 20.34 -4.29 -9.33
C GLU A 316 20.15 -3.33 -8.15
N PHE A 317 19.27 -2.34 -8.29
CA PHE A 317 19.04 -1.28 -7.30
C PHE A 317 17.57 -0.86 -7.36
N GLU A 318 17.14 -0.03 -6.43
CA GLU A 318 15.78 0.46 -6.42
C GLU A 318 15.72 1.93 -6.00
N PRO A 319 15.55 2.86 -6.95
CA PRO A 319 15.61 4.28 -6.64
C PRO A 319 14.48 4.70 -5.70
N GLY A 320 14.85 5.25 -4.56
CA GLY A 320 13.97 5.90 -3.60
C GLY A 320 14.27 7.39 -3.49
N LEU A 321 13.26 8.15 -3.08
CA LEU A 321 13.34 9.57 -2.75
C LEU A 321 12.93 9.76 -1.30
N ALA A 322 13.77 10.41 -0.51
CA ALA A 322 13.49 10.78 0.87
C ALA A 322 13.26 12.28 0.99
N VAL A 323 12.13 12.68 1.56
CA VAL A 323 11.71 14.08 1.75
C VAL A 323 11.60 14.36 3.25
N THR A 324 12.33 15.38 3.73
CA THR A 324 12.23 15.82 5.12
C THR A 324 10.79 16.23 5.44
N ARG A 325 10.21 15.59 6.45
CA ARG A 325 8.84 15.86 6.92
C ARG A 325 8.79 17.00 7.96
N SER A 326 9.82 17.06 8.80
CA SER A 326 9.96 17.99 9.93
C SER A 326 11.44 18.31 10.13
N ASP A 327 11.74 19.45 10.73
CA ASP A 327 13.09 19.79 11.20
C ASP A 327 13.50 18.96 12.43
N ASP A 328 12.52 18.33 13.08
CA ASP A 328 12.76 17.33 14.11
C ASP A 328 13.44 16.09 13.51
N ARG A 329 14.66 15.80 13.99
CA ARG A 329 15.50 14.72 13.48
C ARG A 329 14.99 13.33 13.84
N ASP A 330 14.11 13.23 14.83
CA ASP A 330 13.53 11.97 15.28
C ASP A 330 12.27 11.61 14.48
N VAL A 331 11.78 12.53 13.65
CA VAL A 331 10.67 12.27 12.73
C VAL A 331 11.23 11.68 11.43
N PRO A 332 10.82 10.47 11.03
CA PRO A 332 11.29 9.88 9.79
C PRO A 332 10.86 10.70 8.57
N PRO A 333 11.66 10.67 7.48
CA PRO A 333 11.28 11.33 6.23
C PRO A 333 10.07 10.63 5.62
N PHE A 334 9.40 11.32 4.70
CA PHE A 334 8.57 10.63 3.72
C PHE A 334 9.47 9.93 2.71
N THR A 335 9.22 8.65 2.43
CA THR A 335 9.98 7.88 1.44
C THR A 335 9.07 7.39 0.33
N TYR A 336 9.51 7.56 -0.91
CA TYR A 336 8.77 7.13 -2.09
C TYR A 336 9.69 6.39 -3.04
N VAL A 337 9.24 5.23 -3.52
CA VAL A 337 10.02 4.43 -4.48
C VAL A 337 9.64 4.82 -5.89
N ALA A 338 10.61 4.89 -6.80
CA ALA A 338 10.38 5.21 -8.21
C ALA A 338 9.33 4.30 -8.86
N GLY A 339 9.34 3.02 -8.49
CA GLY A 339 8.36 2.02 -8.93
C GLY A 339 6.91 2.29 -8.50
N GLU A 340 6.71 3.10 -7.46
CA GLU A 340 5.38 3.55 -6.99
C GLU A 340 5.00 4.90 -7.64
N LEU A 341 5.97 5.80 -7.78
CA LEU A 341 5.74 7.13 -8.33
C LEU A 341 5.37 7.11 -9.82
N LEU A 342 5.95 6.19 -10.59
CA LEU A 342 5.67 6.08 -12.02
C LEU A 342 4.19 5.72 -12.30
N PRO A 343 3.62 4.64 -11.74
CA PRO A 343 2.19 4.34 -11.88
C PRO A 343 1.28 5.50 -11.47
N ARG A 344 1.60 6.16 -10.35
CA ARG A 344 0.83 7.31 -9.84
C ARG A 344 0.83 8.47 -10.84
N ALA A 345 2.00 8.78 -11.39
CA ALA A 345 2.14 9.85 -12.39
C ALA A 345 1.41 9.52 -13.70
N VAL A 346 1.43 8.26 -14.15
CA VAL A 346 0.72 7.83 -15.37
C VAL A 346 -0.79 7.83 -15.14
N ALA A 347 -1.27 7.39 -13.99
CA ALA A 347 -2.70 7.35 -13.68
C ALA A 347 -3.30 8.75 -13.64
N ASN A 348 -2.64 9.70 -12.96
CA ASN A 348 -3.08 11.08 -12.90
C ASN A 348 -1.92 12.03 -12.57
N PHE A 349 -1.35 12.66 -13.60
CA PHE A 349 -0.26 13.61 -13.44
C PHE A 349 -0.65 14.90 -12.71
N ALA A 350 -1.93 15.29 -12.75
CA ALA A 350 -2.44 16.41 -11.96
C ALA A 350 -2.35 16.10 -10.46
N ASP A 351 -2.71 14.88 -10.07
CA ASP A 351 -2.56 14.42 -8.68
C ASP A 351 -1.10 14.33 -8.26
N MET A 352 -0.20 13.90 -9.16
CA MET A 352 1.23 13.96 -8.91
C MET A 352 1.71 15.39 -8.67
N THR A 353 1.21 16.37 -9.43
CA THR A 353 1.52 17.79 -9.22
C THR A 353 1.05 18.29 -7.85
N ARG A 354 -0.19 17.95 -7.45
CA ARG A 354 -0.72 18.27 -6.11
C ARG A 354 0.10 17.64 -5.00
N PHE A 355 0.52 16.40 -5.21
CA PHE A 355 1.33 15.63 -4.28
C PHE A 355 2.70 16.30 -4.05
N VAL A 356 3.46 16.64 -5.11
CA VAL A 356 4.74 17.36 -4.97
C VAL A 356 4.53 18.71 -4.28
N ARG A 357 3.45 19.43 -4.60
CA ARG A 357 3.11 20.71 -3.97
C ARG A 357 2.82 20.54 -2.47
N GLY A 358 2.17 19.46 -2.05
CA GLY A 358 1.93 19.13 -0.65
C GLY A 358 3.25 18.90 0.11
N LEU A 359 4.17 18.14 -0.48
CA LEU A 359 5.50 17.91 0.08
C LEU A 359 6.34 19.18 0.19
N SER A 360 6.28 20.04 -0.83
CA SER A 360 6.96 21.35 -0.83
C SER A 360 6.52 22.22 0.36
N ARG A 361 5.23 22.21 0.71
CA ARG A 361 4.71 22.95 1.87
C ARG A 361 5.24 22.39 3.18
N CYS A 362 5.37 21.08 3.31
CA CYS A 362 5.95 20.44 4.49
C CYS A 362 7.43 20.83 4.64
N HIS A 363 8.19 20.83 3.55
CA HIS A 363 9.59 21.21 3.55
C HIS A 363 9.80 22.68 3.95
N MET A 364 9.02 23.61 3.39
CA MET A 364 9.14 25.04 3.74
C MET A 364 8.73 25.32 5.20
N ALA A 365 7.70 24.63 5.71
CA ALA A 365 7.26 24.79 7.10
C ALA A 365 8.34 24.37 8.11
N GLY A 366 9.17 23.38 7.77
CA GLY A 366 10.36 23.03 8.55
C GLY A 366 11.32 24.22 8.64
N LEU A 367 11.79 24.70 7.47
CA LEU A 367 12.82 25.74 7.39
C LEU A 367 12.49 27.05 8.12
N ASP A 368 11.22 27.45 8.15
CA ASP A 368 10.78 28.68 8.84
C ASP A 368 10.73 28.52 10.37
N GLY A 369 10.59 27.30 10.90
CA GLY A 369 10.57 27.00 12.33
C GLY A 369 11.95 27.00 13.02
N SER A 370 13.03 27.06 12.23
CA SER A 370 14.43 27.03 12.69
C SER A 370 15.08 28.41 12.88
N ARG A 371 14.30 29.50 12.82
CA ARG A 371 14.76 30.88 13.09
C ARG A 371 14.25 31.39 14.43
#